data_AF-K2H4U0-F1
#
_entry.id   AF-K2H4U0-F1
#
_cell.length_a   1.000
_cell.length_b   1.000
_cell.length_c   1.000
_cell.angle_alpha   90.00
_cell.angle_beta   90.00
_cell.angle_gamma   90.00
#
_symmetry.space_group_name_H-M   'P 1'
#
loop_
_entity.id
_entity.type
_entity.pdbx_description
1 polymer ?
#
loop_
_entity_poly.entity_id
_entity_poly.type
_entity_poly.pdbx_seq_one_letter_code
_entity_poly.pdbx_strand_id
1 'polypeptide(L)'
;MKVLLVGGTNKNSWDKKARALGIQIMQQIEQKKEREMKAFLRKNIPEADVVIICISACSHSAMWEAKKVAKECGTPIRYTPGKGASKTFHEALQAGNNKHTFLNDDV
;
A
#
# COMPACT_ATOMS: atom_id res chain seq x y z
N MET A 1 -13.38 -3.26 -0.68
CA MET A 1 -12.17 -2.54 -1.09
C MET A 1 -10.94 -3.31 -0.63
N LYS A 2 -9.98 -3.52 -1.53
CA LYS A 2 -8.69 -4.19 -1.28
C LYS A 2 -7.57 -3.16 -1.23
N VAL A 3 -6.81 -3.19 -0.14
CA VAL A 3 -5.66 -2.31 0.07
C VAL A 3 -4.40 -3.16 0.13
N LEU A 4 -3.43 -2.90 -0.74
CA LEU A 4 -2.09 -3.47 -0.61
C LEU A 4 -1.27 -2.60 0.34
N LEU A 5 -0.81 -3.16 1.45
CA LEU A 5 0.09 -2.47 2.38
C LEU A 5 1.52 -2.95 2.14
N VAL A 6 2.38 -2.02 1.71
CA VAL A 6 3.82 -2.27 1.49
C VAL A 6 4.57 -1.73 2.70
N GLY A 7 5.20 -2.65 3.43
CA GLY A 7 5.90 -2.35 4.67
C GLY A 7 5.01 -2.40 5.91
N GLY A 8 5.50 -1.78 6.99
CA GLY A 8 4.80 -1.66 8.26
C GLY A 8 5.07 -2.80 9.24
N THR A 9 5.19 -2.47 10.52
CA THR A 9 5.66 -3.39 11.56
C THR A 9 4.55 -3.99 12.44
N ASN A 10 3.33 -3.44 12.43
CA ASN A 10 2.26 -3.81 13.37
C ASN A 10 0.95 -4.24 12.68
N LYS A 11 0.94 -5.45 12.14
CA LYS A 11 -0.20 -6.06 11.43
C LYS A 11 -1.52 -6.01 12.21
N ASN A 12 -1.50 -6.25 13.52
CA ASN A 12 -2.71 -6.32 14.34
C ASN A 12 -3.49 -5.01 14.39
N SER A 13 -2.78 -3.87 14.43
CA SER A 13 -3.42 -2.55 14.50
C SER A 13 -4.06 -2.18 13.16
N TRP A 14 -3.38 -2.49 12.06
CA TRP A 14 -3.89 -2.30 10.70
C TRP A 14 -5.10 -3.19 10.44
N ASP A 15 -5.01 -4.48 10.74
CA ASP A 15 -6.10 -5.45 10.54
C ASP A 15 -7.35 -5.08 11.34
N LYS A 16 -7.21 -4.68 12.62
CA LYS A 16 -8.35 -4.28 13.46
C LYS A 16 -9.08 -3.07 12.87
N LYS A 17 -8.33 -2.07 12.39
CA LYS A 17 -8.92 -0.85 11.80
C LYS A 17 -9.51 -1.11 10.42
N ALA A 18 -8.86 -1.91 9.59
CA ALA A 18 -9.39 -2.28 8.29
C ALA A 18 -10.69 -3.08 8.40
N ARG A 19 -10.77 -4.05 9.32
CA ARG A 19 -12.01 -4.80 9.59
C ARG A 19 -13.17 -3.89 9.99
N ALA A 20 -12.91 -2.91 10.87
CA ALA A 20 -13.92 -1.94 11.28
C ALA A 20 -14.45 -1.06 10.12
N LEU A 21 -13.68 -0.95 9.03
CA LEU A 21 -14.03 -0.18 7.83
C LEU A 21 -14.44 -1.06 6.64
N GLY A 22 -14.55 -2.39 6.81
CA GLY A 22 -14.84 -3.31 5.71
C GLY A 22 -13.75 -3.38 4.64
N ILE A 23 -12.51 -3.03 4.99
CA ILE A 23 -11.34 -3.05 4.11
C ILE A 23 -10.61 -4.38 4.24
N GLN A 24 -10.24 -4.98 3.10
CA GLN A 24 -9.37 -6.15 3.05
C GLN A 24 -7.92 -5.70 2.85
N ILE A 25 -7.03 -6.06 3.77
CA ILE A 25 -5.59 -5.79 3.64
C ILE A 25 -4.89 -6.98 2.98
N MET A 26 -4.14 -6.69 1.92
CA MET A 26 -3.14 -7.57 1.31
C MET A 26 -1.77 -7.06 1.77
N GLN A 27 -1.21 -7.62 2.84
CA GLN A 27 0.04 -7.08 3.42
C GLN A 27 1.29 -7.80 2.88
N GLN A 28 2.33 -7.02 2.62
CA GLN A 28 3.69 -7.53 2.45
C GLN A 28 4.46 -7.47 3.78
N ILE A 29 4.90 -8.62 4.29
CA ILE A 29 5.80 -8.71 5.44
C ILE A 29 7.25 -8.64 4.93
N GLU A 30 8.05 -7.74 5.50
CA GLU A 30 9.36 -7.22 5.04
C GLU A 30 10.51 -8.24 4.86
N GLN A 31 10.27 -9.55 4.79
CA GLN A 31 11.33 -10.57 4.78
C GLN A 31 11.34 -11.47 3.53
N LYS A 32 11.18 -10.87 2.34
CA LYS A 32 11.31 -11.60 1.07
C LYS A 32 12.60 -11.23 0.36
N LYS A 33 13.25 -12.21 -0.30
CA LYS A 33 14.37 -11.93 -1.20
C LYS A 33 13.90 -10.97 -2.30
N GLU A 34 14.79 -10.14 -2.86
CA GLU A 34 14.42 -9.10 -3.83
C GLU A 34 13.57 -9.64 -5.00
N ARG A 35 13.93 -10.82 -5.54
CA ARG A 35 13.18 -11.48 -6.61
C ARG A 35 11.73 -11.80 -6.20
N GLU A 36 11.54 -12.31 -4.99
CA GLU A 36 10.23 -12.66 -4.44
C GLU A 36 9.39 -11.43 -4.13
N MET A 37 10.04 -10.34 -3.68
CA MET A 37 9.41 -9.04 -3.49
C MET A 37 8.87 -8.49 -4.82
N LYS A 38 9.69 -8.47 -5.88
CA LYS A 38 9.25 -8.01 -7.22
C LYS A 38 8.08 -8.85 -7.75
N ALA A 39 8.19 -10.18 -7.66
CA ALA A 39 7.13 -11.09 -8.10
C ALA A 39 5.84 -10.89 -7.31
N PHE A 40 5.94 -10.67 -5.99
CA PHE A 40 4.80 -10.38 -5.14
C PHE A 40 4.12 -9.06 -5.53
N LEU A 41 4.88 -7.97 -5.67
CA LEU A 41 4.34 -6.67 -6.05
C LEU A 41 3.64 -6.72 -7.41
N ARG A 42 4.28 -7.32 -8.42
CA ARG A 42 3.69 -7.49 -9.76
C ARG A 42 2.40 -8.31 -9.78
N LYS A 43 2.29 -9.30 -8.89
CA LYS A 43 1.07 -10.10 -8.77
C LYS A 43 -0.06 -9.36 -8.05
N ASN A 44 0.24 -8.62 -6.99
CA ASN A 44 -0.79 -8.13 -6.06
C ASN A 44 -1.22 -6.68 -6.29
N ILE A 45 -0.37 -5.82 -6.87
CA ILE A 45 -0.72 -4.42 -7.17
C ILE A 45 -1.93 -4.30 -8.12
N PRO A 46 -2.04 -5.10 -9.20
CA PRO A 46 -3.21 -5.05 -10.09
C PRO A 46 -4.53 -5.46 -9.41
N GLU A 47 -4.46 -6.26 -8.35
CA GLU A 47 -5.64 -6.73 -7.61
C GLU A 47 -6.10 -5.75 -6.52
N ALA A 48 -5.27 -4.74 -6.22
CA ALA A 48 -5.56 -3.75 -5.19
C ALA A 48 -6.31 -2.56 -5.77
N ASP A 49 -7.27 -2.02 -5.00
CA ASP A 49 -7.93 -0.76 -5.35
C ASP A 49 -7.00 0.44 -5.06
N VAL A 50 -6.06 0.28 -4.12
CA VAL A 50 -5.03 1.26 -3.76
C VAL A 50 -3.86 0.58 -3.05
N VAL A 51 -2.67 1.10 -3.29
CA VAL A 51 -1.43 0.71 -2.61
C VAL A 51 -1.05 1.75 -1.57
N ILE A 52 -0.70 1.31 -0.36
CA ILE A 52 -0.23 2.16 0.73
C ILE A 52 1.21 1.79 1.06
N ILE A 53 2.12 2.74 0.93
CA ILE A 53 3.55 2.58 1.25
C ILE A 53 3.83 3.21 2.61
N CYS A 54 4.25 2.39 3.58
CA CYS A 54 4.72 2.86 4.88
C CYS A 54 6.19 3.29 4.79
N ILE A 55 6.46 4.57 4.53
CA ILE A 55 7.83 5.10 4.30
C ILE A 55 8.77 4.74 5.45
N SER A 56 8.30 4.83 6.71
CA SER A 56 9.12 4.56 7.90
C SER A 56 9.49 3.09 8.11
N ALA A 57 8.86 2.18 7.36
CA ALA A 57 8.95 0.74 7.53
C ALA A 57 8.84 0.06 6.16
N CYS A 58 9.56 0.60 5.18
CA CYS A 58 9.66 0.07 3.83
C CYS A 58 11.07 0.33 3.31
N SER A 59 11.70 -0.66 2.68
CA SER A 59 12.99 -0.47 2.01
C SER A 59 12.82 0.41 0.76
N HIS A 60 13.88 1.16 0.39
CA HIS A 60 13.87 1.97 -0.83
C HIS A 60 13.60 1.12 -2.07
N SER A 61 14.17 -0.10 -2.15
CA SER A 61 13.93 -1.00 -3.28
C SER A 61 12.46 -1.39 -3.41
N ALA A 62 11.80 -1.75 -2.31
CA ALA A 62 10.38 -2.08 -2.31
C ALA A 62 9.49 -0.88 -2.66
N MET A 63 9.84 0.30 -2.15
CA MET A 63 9.14 1.55 -2.45
C MET A 63 9.19 1.88 -3.95
N TRP A 64 10.39 1.86 -4.54
CA TRP A 64 10.57 2.18 -5.97
C TRP A 64 9.92 1.15 -6.89
N GLU A 65 10.03 -0.14 -6.57
CA GLU A 65 9.36 -1.18 -7.36
C GLU A 65 7.84 -1.04 -7.25
N ALA A 66 7.30 -0.79 -6.04
CA ALA A 66 5.87 -0.57 -5.87
C ALA A 66 5.39 0.67 -6.65
N LYS A 67 6.14 1.78 -6.59
CA LYS A 67 5.88 3.01 -7.37
C LYS A 67 5.82 2.71 -8.86
N LYS A 68 6.83 2.00 -9.37
CA LYS A 68 6.92 1.61 -10.78
C LYS A 68 5.75 0.75 -11.20
N VAL A 69 5.49 -0.35 -10.50
CA VAL A 69 4.45 -1.32 -10.87
C VAL A 69 3.05 -0.70 -10.78
N ALA A 70 2.75 0.11 -9.75
CA ALA A 70 1.42 0.74 -9.68
C ALA A 70 1.22 1.77 -10.79
N LYS A 71 2.28 2.50 -11.19
CA LYS A 71 2.22 3.38 -12.37
C LYS A 71 1.97 2.59 -13.65
N GLU A 72 2.64 1.44 -13.84
CA GLU A 72 2.40 0.53 -14.98
C GLU A 72 0.94 0.04 -15.01
N CYS A 73 0.33 -0.23 -13.85
CA CYS A 73 -1.02 -0.77 -13.74
C CYS A 73 -2.13 0.28 -13.62
N GLY A 74 -1.79 1.56 -13.47
CA GLY A 74 -2.76 2.62 -13.15
C GLY A 74 -3.38 2.48 -11.75
N THR A 75 -2.73 1.75 -10.84
CA THR A 75 -3.21 1.59 -9.46
C THR A 75 -2.80 2.80 -8.62
N PRO A 76 -3.73 3.47 -7.92
CA PRO A 76 -3.38 4.59 -7.04
C PRO A 76 -2.40 4.19 -5.92
N ILE A 77 -1.44 5.07 -5.62
CA ILE A 77 -0.51 4.93 -4.50
C ILE A 77 -0.75 6.03 -3.48
N ARG A 78 -0.61 5.69 -2.20
CA ARG A 78 -0.48 6.63 -1.08
C ARG A 78 0.72 6.33 -0.22
N TYR A 79 1.32 7.38 0.31
CA TYR A 79 2.44 7.30 1.23
C TYR A 79 1.99 7.67 2.64
N THR A 80 2.51 6.94 3.62
CA THR A 80 2.26 7.21 5.04
C THR A 80 3.54 7.06 5.85
N PRO A 81 3.77 7.87 6.89
CA PRO A 81 4.88 7.67 7.82
C PRO A 81 4.68 6.45 8.74
N GLY A 82 3.72 5.56 8.47
CA GLY A 82 3.51 4.31 9.21
C GLY A 82 2.76 4.46 10.54
N LYS A 83 2.42 5.70 10.95
CA LYS A 83 1.58 6.00 12.13
C LYS A 83 0.20 6.49 11.69
N GLY A 84 -0.85 6.07 12.41
CA GLY A 84 -2.21 6.58 12.19
C GLY A 84 -3.03 5.83 11.14
N ALA A 85 -3.17 4.51 11.29
CA ALA A 85 -3.92 3.64 10.37
C ALA A 85 -5.32 4.15 9.99
N SER A 86 -6.05 4.78 10.91
CA SER A 86 -7.38 5.33 10.63
C SER A 86 -7.36 6.46 9.60
N LYS A 87 -6.44 7.43 9.73
CA LYS A 87 -6.29 8.51 8.76
C LYS A 87 -5.90 7.95 7.39
N THR A 88 -4.93 7.05 7.38
CA THR A 88 -4.46 6.38 6.16
C THR A 88 -5.57 5.61 5.44
N PHE A 89 -6.43 4.88 6.16
CA PHE A 89 -7.56 4.20 5.51
C PHE A 89 -8.66 5.15 5.02
N HIS A 90 -8.94 6.24 5.72
CA HIS A 90 -9.88 7.25 5.24
C HIS A 90 -9.38 7.92 3.95
N GLU A 91 -8.09 8.21 3.84
CA GLU A 91 -7.48 8.74 2.62
C GLU A 91 -7.46 7.70 1.49
N ALA A 92 -7.21 6.43 1.84
CA ALA A 92 -7.26 5.32 0.89
C ALA A 92 -8.68 5.13 0.30
N LEU A 93 -9.72 5.20 1.14
CA LEU A 93 -11.12 5.11 0.70
C LEU A 93 -11.48 6.24 -0.27
N GLN A 94 -11.01 7.47 -0.02
CA GLN A 94 -11.18 8.59 -0.94
C GLN A 94 -10.46 8.37 -2.27
N ALA A 95 -9.23 7.83 -2.23
CA ALA A 95 -8.43 7.56 -3.42
C ALA A 95 -9.02 6.41 -4.28
N GLY A 96 -9.50 5.33 -3.65
CA GLY A 96 -10.09 4.19 -4.35
C GLY A 96 -11.39 4.55 -5.08
N ASN A 97 -12.15 5.49 -4.53
CA ASN A 97 -13.38 5.99 -5.18
C ASN A 97 -13.09 6.94 -6.35
N ASN A 98 -11.90 7.56 -6.40
CA ASN A 98 -11.45 8.44 -7.47
C ASN A 98 -10.19 7.86 -8.16
N LYS A 99 -10.39 6.96 -9.12
CA LYS A 99 -9.32 6.26 -9.89
C LYS A 99 -8.32 7.17 -10.62
N HIS A 100 -8.53 8.49 -10.61
CA HIS A 100 -7.63 9.49 -11.22
C HIS A 100 -6.68 10.20 -10.25
N THR A 101 -6.69 9.87 -8.96
CA THR A 101 -5.86 10.58 -7.97
C THR A 101 -4.53 9.88 -7.69
N PHE A 102 -3.50 10.19 -8.48
CA PHE A 102 -2.11 10.10 -8.04
C PHE A 102 -1.87 11.28 -7.11
N LEU A 103 -1.82 11.04 -5.79
CA LEU A 103 -1.64 12.13 -4.83
C LEU A 103 -0.31 12.02 -4.10
N ASN A 104 0.44 13.10 -4.32
CA ASN A 104 1.70 13.55 -3.74
C ASN A 104 2.96 12.90 -4.34
N ASP A 105 3.41 13.51 -5.44
CA ASP A 105 4.75 13.42 -6.03
C ASP A 105 5.77 14.35 -5.33
N ASP A 106 5.67 14.54 -4.02
CA ASP A 106 6.62 15.37 -3.26
C ASP A 106 7.25 14.59 -2.09
N VAL A 107 8.27 13.79 -2.43
CA VAL A 107 9.49 13.59 -1.62
C VAL A 107 10.66 13.39 -2.57
#